data_AF-W7Z664-F1
#
_entry.id   AF-W7Z664-F1
#
_cell.length_a   1.000
_cell.length_b   1.000
_cell.length_c   1.000
_cell.angle_alpha   90.00
_cell.angle_beta   90.00
_cell.angle_gamma   90.00
#
_symmetry.space_group_name_H-M   'P 1'
#
loop_
_entity.id
_entity.type
_entity.pdbx_description
1 polymer ?
#
loop_
_entity_poly.entity_id
_entity_poly.type
_entity_poly.pdbx_seq_one_letter_code
_entity_poly.pdbx_strand_id
1 'polypeptide(L)'
;MAELDSPTFEAEQLSKIIRDFYEHTDQYSMKANIRWAGWFKPFAGIYDKISGHMQQLHLGITPGWQTMRGSIIAVKSDDDGRKRVRAWIRLNEQDEAIFVALYSTHQYAGETYMNIALPLPHANMTGILKPSNAGSDLVLSSVTRHTRRGDEGIYLHTRWMTSRLPLTEMFLIQESGDGNITANHTMRIFGIRFLAISYQIEKH
;
A
#
# COMPACT_ATOMS: atom_id res chain seq x y z
N MET A 1 -9.05 -13.39 -2.09
CA MET A 1 -9.67 -12.06 -1.88
C MET A 1 -11.00 -12.08 -1.12
N ALA A 2 -11.78 -13.17 -1.12
CA ALA A 2 -13.10 -13.26 -0.47
C ALA A 2 -13.12 -12.92 1.04
N GLU A 3 -11.98 -12.98 1.74
CA GLU A 3 -11.89 -12.55 3.14
C GLU A 3 -12.15 -11.05 3.36
N LEU A 4 -12.08 -10.24 2.30
CA LEU A 4 -12.34 -8.81 2.33
C LEU A 4 -13.81 -8.45 2.06
N ASP A 5 -14.65 -9.43 1.75
CA ASP A 5 -16.06 -9.20 1.42
C ASP A 5 -16.78 -8.44 2.55
N SER A 6 -17.51 -7.41 2.15
CA SER A 6 -18.22 -6.48 3.03
C SER A 6 -19.32 -5.76 2.24
N PRO A 7 -20.25 -5.03 2.90
CA PRO A 7 -21.30 -4.32 2.17
C PRO A 7 -20.82 -3.29 1.14
N THR A 8 -19.53 -2.92 1.17
CA THR A 8 -18.92 -1.97 0.23
C THR A 8 -17.89 -2.60 -0.70
N PHE A 9 -17.62 -3.91 -0.55
CA PHE A 9 -16.65 -4.63 -1.37
C PHE A 9 -17.07 -6.08 -1.60
N GLU A 10 -17.16 -6.47 -2.87
CA GLU A 10 -17.42 -7.83 -3.32
C GLU A 10 -16.25 -8.30 -4.19
N ALA A 11 -15.56 -9.36 -3.74
CA ALA A 11 -14.44 -9.92 -4.45
C ALA A 11 -14.83 -10.51 -5.82
N GLU A 12 -16.06 -11.02 -5.96
CA GLU A 12 -16.54 -11.60 -7.22
C GLU A 12 -16.81 -10.56 -8.31
N GLN A 13 -17.07 -9.31 -7.93
CA GLN A 13 -17.27 -8.21 -8.87
C GLN A 13 -15.95 -7.78 -9.54
N LEU A 14 -14.80 -8.05 -8.92
CA LEU A 14 -13.51 -7.72 -9.50
C LEU A 14 -13.22 -8.51 -10.77
N SER A 15 -12.47 -7.88 -11.69
CA SER A 15 -11.89 -8.61 -12.81
C SER A 15 -11.09 -9.82 -12.32
N LYS A 16 -11.19 -10.92 -13.07
CA LYS A 16 -10.52 -12.19 -12.75
C LYS A 16 -9.02 -12.01 -12.61
N ILE A 17 -8.40 -11.18 -13.45
CA ILE A 17 -6.94 -10.97 -13.41
C ILE A 17 -6.51 -10.23 -12.14
N ILE A 18 -7.31 -9.27 -11.66
CA ILE A 18 -7.03 -8.54 -10.42
C ILE A 18 -7.08 -9.50 -9.22
N ARG A 19 -8.08 -10.39 -9.19
CA ARG A 19 -8.18 -11.42 -8.15
C ARG A 19 -6.97 -12.36 -8.19
N ASP A 20 -6.62 -12.84 -9.38
CA ASP A 20 -5.48 -13.74 -9.60
C ASP A 20 -4.17 -13.11 -9.11
N PHE A 21 -3.95 -11.82 -9.39
CA PHE A 21 -2.78 -11.08 -8.90
C PHE A 21 -2.66 -11.05 -7.37
N TYR A 22 -3.76 -10.85 -6.64
CA TYR A 22 -3.73 -10.82 -5.17
C TYR A 22 -3.65 -12.21 -4.50
N GLU A 23 -3.99 -13.25 -5.25
CA GLU A 23 -3.94 -14.66 -4.80
C GLU A 23 -2.60 -15.32 -5.16
N HIS A 24 -2.02 -14.99 -6.31
CA HIS A 24 -0.79 -15.56 -6.87
C HIS A 24 0.24 -14.47 -7.22
N THR A 25 0.53 -13.57 -6.28
CA THR A 25 1.39 -12.40 -6.53
C THR A 25 2.81 -12.77 -6.98
N ASP A 26 3.27 -13.98 -6.65
CA ASP A 26 4.54 -14.54 -7.08
C ASP A 26 4.62 -14.81 -8.59
N GLN A 27 3.48 -14.90 -9.30
CA GLN A 27 3.38 -15.07 -10.75
C GLN A 27 3.39 -13.74 -11.53
N TYR A 28 3.58 -12.62 -10.84
CA TYR A 28 3.50 -11.30 -11.44
C TYR A 28 4.78 -10.52 -11.23
N SER A 29 5.16 -9.76 -12.25
CA SER A 29 6.21 -8.75 -12.17
C SER A 29 5.58 -7.36 -12.04
N MET A 30 6.27 -6.43 -11.40
CA MET A 30 5.78 -5.07 -11.17
C MET A 30 6.86 -4.03 -11.49
N LYS A 31 6.50 -3.07 -12.33
CA LYS A 31 7.29 -1.86 -12.59
C LYS A 31 6.58 -0.67 -11.98
N ALA A 32 7.33 0.26 -11.39
CA ALA A 32 6.77 1.45 -10.77
C ALA A 32 7.38 2.70 -11.39
N ASN A 33 6.55 3.70 -11.63
CA ASN A 33 6.95 5.03 -12.04
C ASN A 33 6.60 6.03 -10.94
N ILE A 34 7.62 6.56 -10.26
CA ILE A 34 7.47 7.45 -9.12
C ILE A 34 7.43 8.91 -9.59
N ARG A 35 6.39 9.64 -9.19
CA ARG A 35 6.19 11.05 -9.53
C ARG A 35 5.93 11.87 -8.27
N TRP A 36 6.97 12.60 -7.86
CA TRP A 36 6.89 13.60 -6.80
C TRP A 36 6.23 14.89 -7.28
N ALA A 37 5.44 15.53 -6.42
CA ALA A 37 4.91 16.86 -6.71
C ALA A 37 6.04 17.90 -6.73
N GLY A 38 5.94 18.88 -7.63
CA GLY A 38 6.99 19.91 -7.78
C GLY A 38 7.27 20.70 -6.50
N TRP A 39 6.24 20.94 -5.69
CA TRP A 39 6.37 21.62 -4.39
C TRP A 39 7.06 20.77 -3.32
N PHE A 40 7.13 19.44 -3.50
CA PHE A 40 7.78 18.54 -2.56
C PHE A 40 9.30 18.45 -2.78
N LYS A 41 9.81 18.87 -3.95
CA LYS A 41 11.24 18.90 -4.28
C LYS A 41 12.14 19.51 -3.18
N PRO A 42 11.84 20.67 -2.55
CA PRO A 42 12.67 21.19 -1.46
C PRO A 42 12.73 20.27 -0.23
N PHE A 43 11.72 19.42 -0.02
CA PHE A 43 11.67 18.45 1.08
C PHE A 43 12.29 17.10 0.72
N ALA A 44 12.55 16.85 -0.57
CA ALA A 44 13.06 15.57 -1.05
C ALA A 44 14.42 15.21 -0.41
N GLY A 45 15.31 16.17 -0.18
CA GLY A 45 16.59 15.91 0.49
C GLY A 45 16.47 15.52 1.97
N ILE A 46 15.47 16.06 2.68
CA ILE A 46 15.15 15.65 4.06
C ILE A 46 14.58 14.24 4.04
N TYR A 47 13.67 13.97 3.10
CA TYR A 47 13.09 12.65 2.90
C TYR A 47 14.16 11.59 2.56
N ASP A 48 15.12 11.87 1.67
CA ASP A 48 16.20 10.95 1.33
C ASP A 48 17.01 10.56 2.56
N LYS A 49 17.36 11.57 3.37
CA LYS A 49 18.16 11.37 4.57
C LYS A 49 17.41 10.55 5.62
N ILE A 50 16.12 10.80 5.81
CA ILE A 50 15.28 10.06 6.75
C ILE A 50 15.05 8.63 6.25
N SER A 51 14.64 8.46 4.99
CA SER A 51 14.35 7.14 4.41
C SER A 51 15.61 6.26 4.33
N GLY A 52 16.75 6.84 3.95
CA GLY A 52 18.04 6.14 3.96
C GLY A 52 18.49 5.75 5.38
N HIS A 53 18.23 6.59 6.39
CA HIS A 53 18.53 6.23 7.78
C HIS A 53 17.56 5.18 8.35
N MET A 54 16.30 5.20 7.92
CA MET A 54 15.26 4.26 8.36
C MET A 54 15.29 2.93 7.61
N GLN A 55 15.99 2.84 6.46
CA GLN A 55 15.94 1.69 5.53
C GLN A 55 14.51 1.25 5.21
N GLN A 56 13.57 2.20 5.28
CA GLN A 56 12.15 2.02 5.12
C GLN A 56 11.62 3.18 4.29
N LEU A 57 10.74 2.85 3.35
CA LEU A 57 10.12 3.81 2.45
C LEU A 57 11.14 4.56 1.60
N HIS A 58 12.25 3.93 1.19
CA HIS A 58 13.23 4.57 0.29
C HIS A 58 12.75 4.52 -1.15
N LEU A 59 11.71 5.30 -1.45
CA LEU A 59 11.22 5.47 -2.81
C LEU A 59 12.19 6.44 -3.50
N GLY A 60 12.99 5.92 -4.43
CA GLY A 60 13.99 6.73 -5.13
C GLY A 60 13.44 8.09 -5.57
N ILE A 61 14.23 9.15 -5.34
CA ILE A 61 13.83 10.52 -5.68
C ILE A 61 13.91 10.78 -7.19
N THR A 62 14.69 9.95 -7.88
CA THR A 62 14.85 10.01 -9.34
C THR A 62 13.53 9.64 -10.04
N PRO A 63 12.96 10.54 -10.85
CA PRO A 63 11.79 10.21 -11.66
C PRO A 63 12.16 9.14 -12.68
N GLY A 64 11.28 8.16 -12.88
CA GLY A 64 11.47 7.15 -13.92
C GLY A 64 10.83 5.82 -13.58
N TRP A 65 10.80 4.95 -14.59
CA TRP A 65 10.45 3.55 -14.40
C TRP A 65 11.58 2.84 -13.68
N GLN A 66 11.25 2.24 -12.55
CA GLN A 66 12.16 1.40 -11.79
C GLN A 66 11.55 0.00 -11.71
N THR A 67 12.36 -1.00 -12.02
CA THR A 67 11.97 -2.40 -11.83
C THR A 67 12.13 -2.72 -10.36
N MET A 68 11.05 -3.13 -9.70
CA MET A 68 11.10 -3.48 -8.28
C MET A 68 11.09 -5.00 -8.16
N ARG A 69 12.13 -5.57 -7.55
CA ARG A 69 12.11 -6.98 -7.17
C ARG A 69 11.42 -7.07 -5.81
N GLY A 70 10.34 -7.82 -5.74
CA GLY A 70 9.58 -7.99 -4.51
C GLY A 70 9.31 -9.46 -4.26
N SER A 71 9.48 -9.89 -3.01
CA SER A 71 9.04 -11.21 -2.57
C SER A 71 7.98 -11.01 -1.50
N ILE A 72 6.81 -11.62 -1.70
CA ILE A 72 5.81 -11.75 -0.65
C ILE A 72 6.15 -13.01 0.12
N ILE A 73 6.67 -12.84 1.33
CA ILE A 73 6.98 -13.94 2.24
C ILE A 73 5.83 -14.06 3.24
N ALA A 74 5.24 -15.24 3.33
CA ALA A 74 4.29 -15.53 4.41
C ALA A 74 5.03 -15.49 5.75
N VAL A 75 4.65 -14.59 6.64
CA VAL A 75 5.20 -14.55 8.01
C VAL A 75 4.37 -15.52 8.84
N LYS A 76 5.04 -16.46 9.51
CA LYS A 76 4.38 -17.39 10.42
C LYS A 76 3.68 -16.61 11.53
N SER A 77 2.37 -16.83 11.66
CA SER A 77 1.44 -16.16 12.57
C SER A 77 1.58 -16.54 14.06
N ASP A 78 2.61 -17.31 14.43
CA ASP A 78 2.64 -18.04 15.70
C ASP A 78 2.89 -17.19 16.96
N ASP A 79 3.34 -15.92 16.85
CA ASP A 79 3.67 -15.09 18.02
C ASP A 79 2.81 -13.82 18.24
N ASP A 80 1.89 -13.45 17.33
CA ASP A 80 1.18 -12.15 17.36
C ASP A 80 -0.37 -12.26 17.35
N GLY A 81 -0.94 -13.47 17.29
CA GLY A 81 -2.40 -13.66 17.29
C GLY A 81 -3.13 -13.10 16.05
N ARG A 82 -2.42 -12.51 15.10
CA ARG A 82 -2.95 -12.02 13.81
C ARG A 82 -2.90 -13.14 12.77
N LYS A 83 -4.04 -13.43 12.12
CA LYS A 83 -4.12 -14.46 11.07
C LYS A 83 -3.49 -13.96 9.77
N ARG A 84 -2.68 -14.81 9.11
CA ARG A 84 -2.18 -14.66 7.72
C ARG A 84 -1.42 -13.35 7.43
N VAL A 85 -0.41 -13.04 8.26
CA VAL A 85 0.47 -11.90 8.01
C VAL A 85 1.33 -12.17 6.77
N ARG A 86 1.24 -11.32 5.76
CA ARG A 86 2.12 -11.35 4.58
C ARG A 86 3.17 -10.25 4.72
N ALA A 87 4.45 -10.58 4.73
CA ALA A 87 5.51 -9.59 4.61
C ALA A 87 5.79 -9.36 3.13
N TRP A 88 5.66 -8.11 2.68
CA TRP A 88 6.18 -7.70 1.39
C TRP A 88 7.52 -7.02 1.60
N ILE A 89 8.57 -7.68 1.13
CA ILE A 89 9.90 -7.11 1.06
C ILE A 89 10.08 -6.59 -0.36
N ARG A 90 10.33 -5.30 -0.52
CA ARG A 90 10.73 -4.71 -1.81
C ARG A 90 12.20 -4.36 -1.77
N LEU A 91 12.94 -4.80 -2.78
CA LEU A 91 14.33 -4.46 -3.01
C LEU A 91 14.45 -3.56 -4.25
N ASN A 92 15.40 -2.62 -4.23
CA ASN A 92 15.77 -1.85 -5.40
C ASN A 92 16.68 -2.67 -6.34
N GLU A 93 17.09 -2.09 -7.46
CA GLU A 93 17.97 -2.76 -8.43
C GLU A 93 19.36 -3.08 -7.85
N GLN A 94 19.73 -2.43 -6.75
CA GLN A 94 20.96 -2.61 -5.98
C GLN A 94 20.80 -3.59 -4.79
N ASP A 95 19.69 -4.33 -4.73
CA ASP A 95 19.33 -5.28 -3.66
C ASP A 95 19.19 -4.64 -2.26
N GLU A 96 18.99 -3.32 -2.18
CA GLU A 96 18.71 -2.62 -0.93
C GLU A 96 17.20 -2.64 -0.62
N ALA A 97 16.83 -2.86 0.65
CA ALA A 97 15.44 -2.89 1.07
C ALA A 97 14.78 -1.51 0.96
N ILE A 98 13.83 -1.38 0.02
CA ILE A 98 12.97 -0.21 -0.17
C ILE A 98 11.99 -0.12 1.00
N PHE A 99 11.32 -1.22 1.36
CA PHE A 99 10.51 -1.34 2.58
C PHE A 99 10.17 -2.80 2.90
N VAL A 100 9.84 -3.05 4.18
CA VAL A 100 9.13 -4.24 4.64
C VAL A 100 7.74 -3.81 5.10
N ALA A 101 6.70 -4.36 4.49
CA ALA A 101 5.31 -4.08 4.87
C ALA A 101 4.62 -5.36 5.33
N LEU A 102 3.96 -5.33 6.48
CA LEU A 102 3.18 -6.43 7.03
C LEU A 102 1.70 -6.19 6.73
N TYR A 103 1.12 -7.08 5.94
CA TYR A 103 -0.30 -7.04 5.59
C TYR A 103 -1.11 -7.89 6.54
N SER A 104 -2.19 -7.32 7.08
CA SER A 104 -3.22 -8.05 7.80
C SER A 104 -4.60 -7.52 7.43
N THR A 105 -5.65 -8.19 7.89
CA THR A 105 -7.03 -7.72 7.75
C THR A 105 -7.68 -7.64 9.13
N HIS A 106 -8.66 -6.75 9.27
CA HIS A 106 -9.52 -6.72 10.45
C HIS A 106 -10.93 -6.30 10.07
N GLN A 107 -11.90 -6.60 10.93
CA GLN A 107 -13.28 -6.20 10.74
C GLN A 107 -13.70 -5.20 11.81
N TYR A 108 -14.41 -4.15 11.40
CA TYR A 108 -14.99 -3.17 12.29
C TYR A 108 -16.33 -2.70 11.73
N ALA A 109 -17.36 -2.69 12.59
CA ALA A 109 -18.72 -2.28 12.24
C ALA A 109 -19.31 -2.94 10.97
N GLY A 110 -18.99 -4.22 10.74
CA GLY A 110 -19.47 -4.97 9.57
C GLY A 110 -18.71 -4.70 8.27
N GLU A 111 -17.63 -3.92 8.33
CA GLU A 111 -16.73 -3.67 7.20
C GLU A 111 -15.38 -4.36 7.43
N THR A 112 -14.74 -4.77 6.33
CA THR A 112 -13.41 -5.36 6.37
C THR A 112 -12.38 -4.36 5.86
N TYR A 113 -11.28 -4.23 6.60
CA TYR A 113 -10.19 -3.31 6.31
C TYR A 113 -8.89 -4.07 6.08
N MET A 114 -8.03 -3.49 5.24
CA MET A 114 -6.67 -3.95 5.01
C MET A 114 -5.70 -3.08 5.79
N ASN A 115 -4.89 -3.71 6.63
CA ASN A 115 -3.87 -3.04 7.44
C ASN A 115 -2.50 -3.29 6.82
N ILE A 116 -1.72 -2.22 6.70
CA ILE A 116 -0.36 -2.23 6.19
C ILE A 116 0.54 -1.64 7.27
N ALA A 117 1.25 -2.49 8.00
CA ALA A 117 2.19 -2.04 9.03
C ALA A 117 3.61 -1.93 8.45
N LEU A 118 4.22 -0.78 8.69
CA LEU A 118 5.57 -0.40 8.28
C LEU A 118 6.39 -0.19 9.55
N PRO A 119 7.22 -1.17 9.95
CA PRO A 119 8.00 -1.09 11.18
C PRO A 119 9.16 -0.11 11.03
N LEU A 120 9.10 1.02 11.73
CA LEU A 120 10.13 2.04 11.73
C LEU A 120 11.07 1.87 12.94
N PRO A 121 12.27 2.45 12.92
CA PRO A 121 13.09 2.56 14.12
C PRO A 121 12.31 3.28 15.24
N HIS A 122 12.07 2.59 16.36
CA HIS A 122 11.34 3.09 17.54
C HIS A 122 9.85 3.45 17.35
N ALA A 123 9.26 3.17 16.19
CA ALA A 123 7.86 3.45 15.89
C ALA A 123 7.29 2.43 14.91
N ASN A 124 5.96 2.35 14.79
CA ASN A 124 5.30 1.57 13.75
C ASN A 124 4.31 2.49 13.04
N MET A 125 4.42 2.61 11.72
CA MET A 125 3.38 3.28 10.94
C MET A 125 2.39 2.24 10.44
N THR A 126 1.09 2.52 10.49
CA THR A 126 0.05 1.61 10.01
C THR A 126 -0.93 2.35 9.12
N GLY A 127 -1.03 1.92 7.86
CA GLY A 127 -2.08 2.34 6.93
C GLY A 127 -3.27 1.39 7.05
N ILE A 128 -4.43 1.93 7.39
CA ILE A 128 -5.72 1.23 7.39
C ILE A 128 -6.46 1.66 6.13
N LEU A 129 -6.62 0.72 5.21
CA LEU A 129 -7.27 0.93 3.91
C LEU A 129 -8.62 0.23 3.88
N LYS A 130 -9.62 0.96 3.39
CA LYS A 130 -10.92 0.41 3.07
C LYS A 130 -10.96 -0.04 1.60
N PRO A 131 -11.25 -1.33 1.33
CA PRO A 131 -11.54 -1.81 -0.01
C PRO A 131 -12.92 -1.35 -0.49
N SER A 132 -13.05 -1.07 -1.78
CA SER A 132 -14.32 -0.85 -2.46
C SER A 132 -14.22 -1.17 -3.96
N ASN A 133 -15.32 -1.58 -4.57
CA ASN A 133 -15.38 -1.78 -6.03
C ASN A 133 -15.65 -0.47 -6.76
N ALA A 134 -14.98 -0.29 -7.90
CA ALA A 134 -15.32 0.72 -8.91
C ALA A 134 -15.62 0.00 -10.22
N GLY A 135 -16.84 -0.50 -10.39
CA GLY A 135 -17.13 -1.47 -11.45
C GLY A 135 -16.36 -2.77 -11.19
N SER A 136 -15.56 -3.23 -12.15
CA SER A 136 -14.68 -4.40 -12.01
C SER A 136 -13.31 -4.09 -11.40
N ASP A 137 -13.05 -2.83 -11.06
CA ASP A 137 -11.78 -2.36 -10.53
C ASP A 137 -11.76 -2.38 -9.00
N LEU A 138 -10.56 -2.45 -8.43
CA LEU A 138 -10.34 -2.42 -6.98
C LEU A 138 -9.84 -1.04 -6.56
N VAL A 139 -10.52 -0.44 -5.59
CA VAL A 139 -10.07 0.77 -4.89
C VAL A 139 -9.72 0.43 -3.46
N LEU A 140 -8.52 0.83 -3.00
CA LEU A 140 -8.13 0.79 -1.60
C LEU A 140 -7.89 2.23 -1.13
N SER A 141 -8.57 2.67 -0.07
CA SER A 141 -8.50 4.08 0.35
C SER A 141 -8.33 4.22 1.86
N SER A 142 -7.40 5.07 2.28
CA SER A 142 -7.25 5.50 3.68
C SER A 142 -8.02 6.81 3.98
N VAL A 143 -8.73 7.35 2.98
CA VAL A 143 -9.43 8.63 3.11
C VAL A 143 -10.65 8.45 4.01
N THR A 144 -10.67 9.17 5.12
CA THR A 144 -11.82 9.16 6.04
C THR A 144 -13.08 9.59 5.31
N ARG A 145 -14.11 8.76 5.40
CA ARG A 145 -15.45 9.12 4.93
C ARG A 145 -16.01 10.35 5.65
N HIS A 146 -16.95 11.03 5.01
CA HIS A 146 -17.60 12.23 5.58
C HIS A 146 -18.22 12.00 6.97
N THR A 147 -18.69 10.78 7.25
CA THR A 147 -19.30 10.44 8.55
C THR A 147 -18.28 10.26 9.68
N ARG A 148 -16.96 10.19 9.38
CA ARG A 148 -15.85 9.97 10.34
C ARG A 148 -16.02 8.78 11.29
N ARG A 149 -16.78 7.77 10.88
CA ARG A 149 -17.09 6.57 11.69
C ARG A 149 -16.29 5.32 11.34
N GLY A 150 -15.32 5.41 10.43
CA GLY A 150 -14.51 4.28 10.01
C GLY A 150 -13.04 4.43 10.43
N ASP A 151 -12.33 3.30 10.46
CA ASP A 151 -10.94 3.22 10.93
C ASP A 151 -9.93 3.65 9.86
N GLU A 152 -10.36 3.85 8.62
CA GLU A 152 -9.48 4.18 7.50
C GLU A 152 -8.59 5.41 7.77
N GLY A 153 -7.29 5.28 7.55
CA GLY A 153 -6.31 6.31 7.90
C GLY A 153 -4.88 5.82 8.03
N ILE A 154 -3.96 6.75 8.17
CA ILE A 154 -2.55 6.45 8.44
C ILE A 154 -2.25 6.87 9.88
N TYR A 155 -1.72 5.92 10.66
CA TYR A 155 -1.44 6.09 12.07
C TYR A 155 0.05 5.87 12.35
N LEU A 156 0.60 6.66 13.26
CA LEU A 156 1.93 6.46 13.80
C LEU A 156 1.81 6.01 15.25
N HIS A 157 2.33 4.81 15.51
CA HIS A 157 2.42 4.23 16.83
C HIS A 157 3.84 4.41 17.34
N THR A 158 3.98 5.06 18.49
CA THR A 158 5.25 5.19 19.21
C THR A 158 5.11 4.51 20.56
N ARG A 159 6.20 4.37 21.31
CA ARG A 159 6.17 3.81 22.68
C ARG A 159 5.24 4.57 23.64
N TRP A 160 4.96 5.84 23.37
CA TRP A 160 4.21 6.71 24.27
C TRP A 160 2.80 7.04 23.79
N MET A 161 2.57 7.04 22.47
CA MET A 161 1.31 7.51 21.90
C MET A 161 1.05 6.91 20.51
N THR A 162 -0.23 6.76 20.20
CA THR A 162 -0.73 6.54 18.84
C THR A 162 -1.34 7.84 18.32
N SER A 163 -0.90 8.31 17.15
CA SER A 163 -1.40 9.54 16.53
C SER A 163 -1.79 9.29 15.09
N ARG A 164 -2.94 9.83 14.68
CA ARG A 164 -3.35 9.85 13.29
C ARG A 164 -2.56 10.91 12.53
N LEU A 165 -1.90 10.52 11.45
CA LEU A 165 -1.15 11.42 10.59
C LEU A 165 -2.08 12.18 9.63
N PRO A 166 -1.74 13.41 9.22
CA PRO A 166 -2.48 14.16 8.21
C PRO A 166 -2.20 13.64 6.79
N LEU A 167 -1.98 12.33 6.67
CA LEU A 167 -1.68 11.64 5.43
C LEU A 167 -2.91 10.85 4.98
N THR A 168 -3.14 10.86 3.68
CA THR A 168 -4.09 9.94 3.06
C THR A 168 -3.47 9.28 1.84
N GLU A 169 -3.88 8.06 1.59
CA GLU A 169 -3.49 7.32 0.41
C GLU A 169 -4.68 6.65 -0.27
N MET A 170 -4.55 6.44 -1.56
CA MET A 170 -5.54 5.77 -2.40
C MET A 170 -4.81 4.96 -3.46
N PHE A 171 -5.21 3.70 -3.63
CA PHE A 171 -4.82 2.83 -4.72
C PHE A 171 -6.04 2.59 -5.60
N LEU A 172 -5.87 2.77 -6.91
CA LEU A 172 -6.82 2.37 -7.93
C LEU A 172 -6.16 1.30 -8.79
N ILE A 173 -6.65 0.07 -8.74
CA ILE A 173 -6.14 -1.09 -9.47
C ILE A 173 -7.16 -1.47 -10.54
N GLN A 174 -6.73 -1.49 -11.78
CA GLN A 174 -7.58 -1.65 -12.95
C GLN A 174 -6.98 -2.68 -13.91
N GLU A 175 -7.84 -3.42 -14.58
CA GLU A 175 -7.44 -4.21 -15.73
C GLU A 175 -7.16 -3.28 -16.92
N SER A 176 -6.04 -3.52 -17.59
CA SER A 176 -5.67 -2.90 -18.86
C SER A 176 -6.10 -3.81 -20.00
N GLY A 177 -6.46 -3.22 -21.15
CA GLY A 177 -7.07 -3.94 -22.28
C GLY A 177 -6.24 -5.11 -22.83
N ASP A 178 -4.93 -5.16 -22.54
CA ASP A 178 -4.02 -6.21 -23.00
C ASP A 178 -3.90 -7.41 -22.04
N GLY A 179 -4.81 -7.56 -21.07
CA GLY A 179 -4.69 -8.59 -20.04
C GLY A 179 -3.56 -8.31 -19.05
N ASN A 180 -3.24 -7.02 -18.85
CA ASN A 180 -2.29 -6.53 -17.87
C ASN A 180 -3.03 -5.80 -16.75
N ILE A 181 -2.37 -5.53 -15.63
CA ILE A 181 -2.94 -4.72 -14.55
C ILE A 181 -2.19 -3.40 -14.47
N THR A 182 -2.94 -2.32 -14.31
CA THR A 182 -2.38 -1.02 -13.93
C THR A 182 -2.84 -0.67 -12.53
N ALA A 183 -1.94 -0.10 -11.72
CA ALA A 183 -2.32 0.43 -10.43
C ALA A 183 -1.81 1.86 -10.26
N ASN A 184 -2.63 2.76 -9.75
CA ASN A 184 -2.25 4.12 -9.44
C ASN A 184 -2.36 4.34 -7.93
N HIS A 185 -1.23 4.60 -7.29
CA HIS A 185 -1.14 4.98 -5.87
C HIS A 185 -0.96 6.48 -5.77
N THR A 186 -1.81 7.14 -5.01
CA THR A 186 -1.73 8.57 -4.76
C THR A 186 -1.66 8.81 -3.26
N MET A 187 -0.63 9.55 -2.83
CA MET A 187 -0.51 10.02 -1.45
C MET A 187 -0.70 11.53 -1.36
N ARG A 188 -1.41 11.95 -0.32
CA ARG A 188 -1.72 13.35 -0.01
C ARG A 188 -1.35 13.64 1.44
N ILE A 189 -0.86 14.85 1.68
CA ILE A 189 -0.62 15.38 3.02
C ILE A 189 -1.47 16.65 3.17
N PHE A 190 -2.27 16.74 4.23
CA PHE A 190 -3.28 17.79 4.41
C PHE A 190 -4.19 17.97 3.18
N GLY A 191 -4.49 16.87 2.47
CA GLY A 191 -5.29 16.90 1.24
C GLY A 191 -4.54 17.41 0.00
N ILE A 192 -3.27 17.79 0.08
CA ILE A 192 -2.45 18.19 -1.06
C ILE A 192 -1.65 16.99 -1.54
N ARG A 193 -1.76 16.64 -2.83
CA ARG A 193 -1.00 15.53 -3.43
C ARG A 193 0.50 15.86 -3.42
N PHE A 194 1.30 14.98 -2.82
CA PHE A 194 2.77 15.11 -2.79
C PHE A 194 3.48 13.99 -3.56
N LEU A 195 2.83 12.84 -3.72
CA LEU A 195 3.39 11.66 -4.38
C LEU A 195 2.31 10.92 -5.17
N ALA A 196 2.68 10.49 -6.37
CA ALA A 196 1.89 9.58 -7.19
C ALA A 196 2.82 8.50 -7.77
N ILE A 197 2.39 7.25 -7.72
CA ILE A 197 3.12 6.12 -8.27
C ILE A 197 2.20 5.38 -9.22
N SER A 198 2.64 5.20 -10.46
CA SER A 198 1.94 4.37 -11.44
C SER A 198 2.65 3.04 -11.57
N TYR A 199 1.92 1.95 -11.44
CA TYR A 199 2.42 0.59 -11.53
C TYR A 199 1.90 -0.07 -12.81
N GLN A 200 2.80 -0.80 -13.45
CA GLN A 200 2.48 -1.79 -14.48
C GLN A 200 2.75 -3.17 -13.89
N ILE A 201 1.75 -4.03 -13.95
CA ILE A 201 1.77 -5.36 -13.37
C ILE A 201 1.47 -6.34 -14.50
N GLU A 202 2.43 -7.21 -14.78
CA GLU A 202 2.41 -8.15 -15.90
C GLU A 202 2.61 -9.56 -15.35
N LYS A 203 1.79 -10.50 -15.82
CA LYS A 203 1.95 -11.93 -15.49
C LYS A 203 3.14 -12.49 -16.28
N HIS A 204 3.97 -13.33 -15.65
CA HIS A 204 5.10 -13.99 -16.30
C HIS A 204 4.88 -15.48 -16.52
#